data_AF-A0A256A641-F1
#
_entry.id   AF-A0A256A641-F1
#
_cell.length_a   1.000
_cell.length_b   1.000
_cell.length_c   1.000
_cell.angle_alpha   90.00
_cell.angle_beta   90.00
_cell.angle_gamma   90.00
#
_symmetry.space_group_name_H-M   'P 1'
#
loop_
_entity.id
_entity.type
_entity.pdbx_description
1 polymer ?
#
loop_
_entity_poly.entity_id
_entity_poly.type
_entity_poly.pdbx_seq_one_letter_code
_entity_poly.pdbx_strand_id
1 'polypeptide(L)'
;MVSLNPSYEQGNYKYRYNSKEYQDELGLNWYDYGARGYMPDIGRWGQIDPKAELYYPISPYVYVANNPLRFIDPNGMEIINGETARRERLQAQHEGNQKRMNDKYGGKTNLTKKDFATKEEYKEYKSDRNSASSVSKALEKSIATEAKIQTAIDDFKSTDPTNFNLANNLTFVDGSGTVQNIDIKVNAGEASSFGGAVTKTGFTANADGTFKSIAFINTTLDFGDIKPVSNVLAHEMGHAYNNAKNPSQAMQDTTTHNCQDPSNRNSFQSKTAMDWQESYDRLKALQTKK
;
A
#
# COMPACT_ATOMS: atom_id res chain seq x y z
N MET A 1 15.45 5.77 50.25
CA MET A 1 15.93 4.72 49.32
C MET A 1 14.71 4.10 48.66
N VAL A 2 14.39 4.60 47.47
CA VAL A 2 14.50 3.95 46.15
C VAL A 2 13.19 3.29 45.77
N SER A 3 12.45 4.07 44.97
CA SER A 3 11.32 3.70 44.13
C SER A 3 11.71 2.61 43.12
N LEU A 4 10.79 1.68 42.84
CA LEU A 4 10.72 0.99 41.56
C LEU A 4 9.31 1.16 40.98
N ASN A 5 9.29 1.82 39.82
CA ASN A 5 8.14 2.20 39.01
C ASN A 5 7.24 1.00 38.64
N PRO A 6 5.92 1.20 38.53
CA PRO A 6 5.11 0.34 37.67
C PRO A 6 5.56 0.59 36.23
N SER A 7 6.09 -0.45 35.57
CA SER A 7 6.32 -0.43 34.13
C SER A 7 4.96 -0.23 33.46
N TYR A 8 4.77 0.94 32.87
CA TYR A 8 3.66 1.23 31.97
C TYR A 8 3.56 0.10 30.95
N GLU A 9 2.48 -0.69 31.00
CA GLU A 9 2.09 -1.55 29.89
C GLU A 9 2.00 -0.64 28.66
N GLN A 10 2.95 -0.79 27.74
CA GLN A 10 2.83 -0.18 26.42
C GLN A 10 1.57 -0.78 25.80
N GLY A 11 0.51 0.03 25.74
CA GLY A 11 -0.78 -0.36 25.22
C GLY A 11 -0.62 -1.17 23.94
N ASN A 12 -1.11 -2.40 23.98
CA ASN A 12 -1.10 -3.34 22.87
C ASN A 12 -1.69 -2.61 21.65
N TYR A 13 -0.89 -2.33 20.63
CA TYR A 13 -1.37 -1.64 19.42
C TYR A 13 -2.31 -2.59 18.68
N LYS A 14 -3.62 -2.49 19.00
CA LYS A 14 -4.64 -3.34 18.39
C LYS A 14 -4.85 -3.03 16.91
N TYR A 15 -4.55 -1.82 16.44
CA TYR A 15 -4.71 -1.47 15.02
C TYR A 15 -3.48 -1.90 14.19
N ARG A 16 -3.66 -2.76 13.17
CA ARG A 16 -2.56 -3.24 12.32
C ARG A 16 -2.88 -3.09 10.82
N TYR A 17 -3.24 -4.17 10.13
CA TYR A 17 -3.51 -4.19 8.69
C TYR A 17 -4.64 -3.20 8.34
N ASN A 18 -4.41 -2.35 7.35
CA ASN A 18 -5.33 -1.26 6.94
C ASN A 18 -5.80 -0.34 8.07
N SER A 19 -5.00 -0.20 9.14
CA SER A 19 -5.37 0.54 10.35
C SER A 19 -6.68 0.02 10.99
N LYS A 20 -6.96 -1.28 10.81
CA LYS A 20 -8.11 -1.98 11.40
C LYS A 20 -7.71 -2.70 12.67
N GLU A 21 -8.67 -2.78 13.59
CA GLU A 21 -8.47 -3.40 14.89
C GLU A 21 -8.31 -4.90 14.70
N TYR A 22 -7.20 -5.43 15.18
CA TYR A 22 -6.90 -6.84 15.26
C TYR A 22 -7.57 -7.42 16.50
N GLN A 23 -8.40 -8.42 16.28
CA GLN A 23 -9.20 -9.08 17.30
C GLN A 23 -8.62 -10.48 17.55
N ASP A 24 -7.92 -10.65 18.68
CA ASP A 24 -7.28 -11.90 19.11
C ASP A 24 -7.96 -12.57 20.32
N GLU A 25 -8.95 -11.90 20.90
CA GLU A 25 -9.62 -12.26 22.16
C GLU A 25 -10.31 -13.62 22.12
N LEU A 26 -10.76 -14.05 20.94
CA LEU A 26 -11.43 -15.35 20.72
C LEU A 26 -10.55 -16.36 19.96
N GLY A 27 -9.27 -16.05 19.75
CA GLY A 27 -8.36 -16.89 18.95
C GLY A 27 -8.68 -16.93 17.45
N LEU A 28 -9.60 -16.07 16.97
CA LEU A 28 -10.03 -15.99 15.58
C LEU A 28 -9.05 -15.20 14.68
N ASN A 29 -8.18 -14.38 15.27
CA ASN A 29 -7.08 -13.68 14.59
C ASN A 29 -7.50 -12.87 13.34
N TRP A 30 -8.68 -12.26 13.39
CA TRP A 30 -9.29 -11.49 12.32
C TRP A 30 -9.21 -9.97 12.58
N TYR A 31 -9.42 -9.18 11.53
CA TYR A 31 -9.49 -7.73 11.61
C TYR A 31 -10.92 -7.23 11.53
N ASP A 32 -11.31 -6.33 12.42
CA ASP A 32 -12.62 -5.69 12.40
C ASP A 32 -12.65 -4.53 11.40
N TYR A 33 -13.42 -4.72 10.33
CA TYR A 33 -13.64 -3.70 9.30
C TYR A 33 -14.98 -2.97 9.46
N GLY A 34 -15.77 -3.31 10.48
CA GLY A 34 -17.09 -2.76 10.77
C GLY A 34 -18.20 -3.71 10.34
N ALA A 35 -18.41 -3.88 9.03
CA ALA A 35 -19.48 -4.74 8.52
C ALA A 35 -19.08 -6.23 8.43
N ARG A 36 -17.78 -6.52 8.38
CA ARG A 36 -17.22 -7.87 8.26
C ARG A 36 -15.90 -7.98 9.01
N GLY A 37 -15.58 -9.19 9.47
CA GLY A 37 -14.27 -9.59 9.95
C GLY A 37 -13.41 -10.10 8.79
N TYR A 38 -12.27 -9.47 8.54
CA TYR A 38 -11.28 -9.93 7.56
C TYR A 38 -10.37 -10.99 8.18
N MET A 39 -10.29 -12.15 7.57
CA MET A 39 -9.45 -13.28 7.99
C MET A 39 -8.16 -13.26 7.14
N PRO A 40 -7.05 -12.70 7.67
CA PRO A 40 -5.81 -12.50 6.91
C PRO A 40 -5.07 -13.79 6.59
N ASP A 41 -5.28 -14.84 7.39
CA ASP A 41 -4.71 -16.18 7.20
C ASP A 41 -5.20 -16.83 5.90
N ILE A 42 -6.50 -16.73 5.62
CA ILE A 42 -7.10 -17.29 4.41
C ILE A 42 -7.33 -16.25 3.31
N GLY A 43 -7.11 -14.96 3.58
CA GLY A 43 -7.32 -13.86 2.63
C GLY A 43 -8.78 -13.72 2.20
N ARG A 44 -9.72 -13.90 3.14
CA ARG A 44 -11.17 -13.89 2.87
C ARG A 44 -11.93 -13.14 3.96
N TRP A 45 -13.16 -12.78 3.65
CA TRP A 45 -14.10 -12.35 4.68
C TRP A 45 -14.63 -13.55 5.46
N GLY A 46 -14.82 -13.39 6.77
CA GLY A 46 -15.52 -14.38 7.58
C GLY A 46 -17.05 -14.36 7.36
N GLN A 47 -17.59 -13.31 6.74
CA GLN A 47 -19.01 -13.09 6.52
C GLN A 47 -19.29 -12.81 5.04
N ILE A 48 -20.52 -13.10 4.61
CA ILE A 48 -21.03 -12.77 3.27
C ILE A 48 -21.00 -11.25 3.07
N ASP A 49 -20.55 -10.80 1.90
CA ASP A 49 -20.59 -9.40 1.50
C ASP A 49 -22.02 -8.84 1.55
N PRO A 50 -22.29 -7.78 2.34
CA PRO A 50 -23.60 -7.11 2.35
C PRO A 50 -24.01 -6.55 0.98
N LYS A 51 -23.04 -6.31 0.10
CA LYS A 51 -23.22 -5.88 -1.30
C LYS A 51 -22.83 -6.97 -2.29
N ALA A 52 -22.90 -8.25 -1.91
CA ALA A 52 -22.59 -9.38 -2.81
C ALA A 52 -23.30 -9.29 -4.17
N GLU A 53 -24.53 -8.77 -4.18
CA GLU A 53 -25.34 -8.57 -5.39
C GLU A 53 -24.73 -7.56 -6.37
N LEU A 54 -23.79 -6.71 -5.96
CA LEU A 54 -23.07 -5.82 -6.88
C LEU A 54 -21.86 -6.50 -7.54
N TYR A 55 -21.47 -7.68 -7.05
CA TYR A 55 -20.28 -8.41 -7.46
C TYR A 55 -20.60 -9.84 -7.92
N TYR A 56 -21.67 -10.01 -8.71
CA TYR A 56 -22.15 -11.31 -9.20
C TYR A 56 -21.10 -12.33 -9.69
N PRO A 57 -20.02 -11.95 -10.42
CA PRO A 57 -19.03 -12.93 -10.89
C PRO A 57 -18.01 -13.35 -9.81
N ILE A 58 -18.09 -12.80 -8.59
CA ILE A 58 -17.10 -12.97 -7.53
C ILE A 58 -17.78 -13.63 -6.32
N SER A 59 -17.09 -14.58 -5.68
CA SER A 59 -17.61 -15.18 -4.45
C SER A 59 -17.80 -14.11 -3.36
N PRO A 60 -18.90 -14.16 -2.57
CA PRO A 60 -19.22 -13.16 -1.56
C PRO A 60 -18.23 -13.11 -0.38
N TYR A 61 -17.28 -14.04 -0.34
CA TYR A 61 -16.23 -14.11 0.67
C TYR A 61 -14.88 -13.57 0.17
N VAL A 62 -14.77 -13.19 -1.10
CA VAL A 62 -13.52 -12.71 -1.69
C VAL A 62 -13.15 -11.36 -1.10
N TYR A 63 -11.95 -11.28 -0.53
CA TYR A 63 -11.38 -10.02 -0.11
C TYR A 63 -10.88 -9.25 -1.35
N VAL A 64 -11.43 -8.05 -1.55
CA VAL A 64 -11.00 -7.04 -2.54
C VAL A 64 -10.71 -7.58 -3.96
N ALA A 65 -11.61 -8.45 -4.44
CA ALA A 65 -11.54 -9.08 -5.76
C ALA A 65 -10.25 -9.87 -6.03
N ASN A 66 -9.60 -10.40 -4.99
CA ASN A 66 -8.28 -11.05 -5.04
C ASN A 66 -7.19 -10.16 -5.64
N ASN A 67 -7.35 -8.82 -5.57
CA ASN A 67 -6.28 -7.88 -5.94
C ASN A 67 -6.08 -6.81 -4.84
N PRO A 68 -5.61 -7.24 -3.65
CA PRO A 68 -5.28 -6.35 -2.55
C PRO A 68 -4.04 -5.48 -2.79
N LEU A 69 -3.30 -5.71 -3.89
CA LEU A 69 -2.26 -4.80 -4.38
C LEU A 69 -2.88 -3.46 -4.81
N ARG A 70 -4.08 -3.54 -5.41
CA ARG A 70 -4.81 -2.41 -5.97
C ARG A 70 -5.95 -1.95 -5.07
N PHE A 71 -6.59 -2.86 -4.35
CA PHE A 71 -7.88 -2.59 -3.70
C PHE A 71 -7.85 -2.76 -2.17
N ILE A 72 -8.66 -1.98 -1.48
CA ILE A 72 -8.96 -2.00 -0.05
C ILE A 72 -10.49 -2.02 0.10
N ASP A 73 -10.99 -2.64 1.16
CA ASP A 73 -12.37 -2.46 1.58
C ASP A 73 -12.36 -1.63 2.88
N PRO A 74 -12.81 -0.37 2.91
CA PRO A 74 -12.62 0.48 4.08
C PRO A 74 -13.60 0.19 5.22
N ASN A 75 -14.72 -0.46 4.94
CA ASN A 75 -15.81 -0.65 5.90
C ASN A 75 -16.37 -2.08 5.91
N GLY A 76 -15.76 -3.00 5.16
CA GLY A 76 -16.24 -4.35 4.97
C GLY A 76 -17.48 -4.41 4.10
N MET A 77 -17.72 -3.47 3.19
CA MET A 77 -18.90 -3.46 2.32
C MET A 77 -18.58 -3.13 0.86
N GLU A 78 -17.42 -2.54 0.56
CA GLU A 78 -17.15 -2.03 -0.78
C GLU A 78 -15.67 -2.04 -1.11
N ILE A 79 -15.36 -2.61 -2.28
CA ILE A 79 -14.01 -2.68 -2.81
C ILE A 79 -13.68 -1.35 -3.49
N ILE A 80 -12.72 -0.62 -2.95
CA ILE A 80 -12.17 0.60 -3.56
C ILE A 80 -10.68 0.45 -3.80
N ASN A 81 -10.07 1.23 -4.69
CA ASN A 81 -8.61 1.19 -4.83
C ASN A 81 -7.94 1.79 -3.57
N GLY A 82 -6.81 1.26 -3.08
CA GLY A 82 -6.11 1.75 -1.89
C GLY A 82 -5.67 3.22 -1.98
N GLU A 83 -5.24 3.66 -3.16
CA GLU A 83 -4.99 5.07 -3.44
C GLU A 83 -6.30 5.80 -3.72
N THR A 84 -7.31 5.14 -4.30
CA THR A 84 -8.68 5.68 -4.36
C THR A 84 -9.27 5.94 -2.96
N ALA A 85 -8.94 5.16 -1.92
CA ALA A 85 -9.37 5.41 -0.54
C ALA A 85 -8.72 6.66 0.06
N ARG A 86 -7.47 6.94 -0.33
CA ARG A 86 -6.79 8.20 0.01
C ARG A 86 -7.40 9.35 -0.79
N ARG A 87 -7.62 9.16 -2.09
CA ARG A 87 -8.30 10.10 -2.99
C ARG A 87 -9.69 10.44 -2.48
N GLU A 88 -10.50 9.47 -2.08
CA GLU A 88 -11.86 9.65 -1.55
C GLU A 88 -11.86 10.40 -0.23
N ARG A 89 -10.91 10.12 0.66
CA ARG A 89 -10.71 10.95 1.87
C ARG A 89 -10.34 12.39 1.52
N LEU A 90 -9.41 12.59 0.59
CA LEU A 90 -9.02 13.92 0.12
C LEU A 90 -10.16 14.62 -0.64
N GLN A 91 -10.98 13.87 -1.38
CA GLN A 91 -12.14 14.33 -2.13
C GLN A 91 -13.24 14.79 -1.17
N ALA A 92 -13.57 13.99 -0.16
CA ALA A 92 -14.52 14.36 0.88
C ALA A 92 -14.05 15.60 1.65
N GLN A 93 -12.76 15.69 1.97
CA GLN A 93 -12.18 16.89 2.56
C GLN A 93 -12.22 18.10 1.62
N HIS A 94 -11.96 17.88 0.33
CA HIS A 94 -12.03 18.92 -0.70
C HIS A 94 -13.45 19.46 -0.82
N GLU A 95 -14.45 18.59 -0.92
CA GLU A 95 -15.86 18.93 -0.98
C GLU A 95 -16.32 19.66 0.28
N GLY A 96 -15.95 19.16 1.47
CA GLY A 96 -16.24 19.84 2.73
C GLY A 96 -15.63 21.23 2.81
N ASN A 97 -14.38 21.38 2.33
CA ASN A 97 -13.70 22.66 2.27
C ASN A 97 -14.34 23.62 1.25
N GLN A 98 -14.68 23.14 0.06
CA GLN A 98 -15.38 23.92 -0.96
C GLN A 98 -16.75 24.38 -0.46
N LYS A 99 -17.50 23.48 0.17
CA LYS A 99 -18.80 23.80 0.79
C LYS A 99 -18.64 24.90 1.84
N ARG A 100 -17.68 24.76 2.76
CA ARG A 100 -17.38 25.81 3.75
C ARG A 100 -17.02 27.14 3.09
N MET A 101 -16.21 27.12 2.02
CA MET A 101 -15.82 28.33 1.28
C MET A 101 -17.01 28.99 0.58
N ASN A 102 -17.91 28.20 0.01
CA ASN A 102 -19.13 28.67 -0.63
C ASN A 102 -20.11 29.25 0.40
N ASP A 103 -20.38 28.52 1.47
CA ASP A 103 -21.36 28.91 2.48
C ASP A 103 -20.94 30.18 3.23
N LYS A 104 -19.66 30.32 3.59
CA LYS A 104 -19.17 31.46 4.39
C LYS A 104 -18.71 32.66 3.55
N TYR A 105 -18.17 32.41 2.35
CA TYR A 105 -17.47 33.44 1.58
C TYR A 105 -17.96 33.56 0.13
N GLY A 106 -19.02 32.83 -0.26
CA GLY A 106 -19.56 32.82 -1.62
C GLY A 106 -18.56 32.26 -2.65
N GLY A 107 -17.63 31.42 -2.21
CA GLY A 107 -16.60 30.81 -3.09
C GLY A 107 -15.45 31.76 -3.44
N LYS A 108 -15.43 32.98 -2.89
CA LYS A 108 -14.38 33.96 -3.16
C LYS A 108 -13.07 33.56 -2.51
N THR A 109 -11.98 33.59 -3.29
CA THR A 109 -10.62 33.19 -2.85
C THR A 109 -9.64 34.37 -2.75
N ASN A 110 -10.12 35.58 -3.10
CA ASN A 110 -9.35 36.81 -3.17
C ASN A 110 -9.84 37.91 -2.20
N LEU A 111 -10.62 37.54 -1.17
CA LEU A 111 -11.02 38.48 -0.12
C LEU A 111 -9.79 38.98 0.66
N THR A 112 -9.86 40.24 1.03
CA THR A 112 -8.84 40.99 1.76
C THR A 112 -9.35 41.36 3.15
N LYS A 113 -8.48 41.88 4.01
CA LYS A 113 -8.88 42.31 5.37
C LYS A 113 -10.02 43.33 5.37
N LYS A 114 -10.18 44.11 4.29
CA LYS A 114 -11.24 45.15 4.18
C LYS A 114 -12.63 44.56 3.99
N ASP A 115 -12.72 43.29 3.60
CA ASP A 115 -13.97 42.60 3.31
C ASP A 115 -14.61 41.97 4.57
N PHE A 116 -13.98 42.14 5.75
CA PHE A 116 -14.41 41.55 7.02
C PHE A 116 -14.61 42.61 8.09
N ALA A 117 -15.57 42.39 8.98
CA ALA A 117 -15.88 43.32 10.06
C ALA A 117 -14.83 43.23 11.17
N THR A 118 -14.31 42.03 11.42
CA THR A 118 -13.31 41.78 12.47
C THR A 118 -12.01 41.18 11.93
N LYS A 119 -10.93 41.32 12.71
CA LYS A 119 -9.63 40.70 12.39
C LYS A 119 -9.72 39.17 12.51
N GLU A 120 -10.57 38.69 13.41
CA GLU A 120 -10.82 37.29 13.72
C GLU A 120 -11.48 36.59 12.54
N GLU A 121 -12.53 37.19 11.96
CA GLU A 121 -13.17 36.71 10.72
C GLU A 121 -12.17 36.61 9.55
N TYR A 122 -11.32 37.63 9.37
CA TYR A 122 -10.30 37.59 8.33
C TYR A 122 -9.26 36.48 8.55
N LYS A 123 -8.89 36.18 9.81
CA LYS A 123 -7.99 35.07 10.13
C LYS A 123 -8.65 33.72 9.85
N GLU A 124 -9.92 33.57 10.17
CA GLU A 124 -10.70 32.36 9.89
C GLU A 124 -10.78 32.11 8.39
N TYR A 125 -11.14 33.12 7.60
CA TYR A 125 -11.12 33.05 6.13
C TYR A 125 -9.76 32.62 5.58
N LYS A 126 -8.67 33.20 6.09
CA LYS A 126 -7.32 32.84 5.65
C LYS A 126 -7.00 31.38 5.96
N SER A 127 -7.41 30.87 7.12
CA SER A 127 -7.25 29.47 7.53
C SER A 127 -8.03 28.55 6.60
N ASP A 128 -9.33 28.83 6.39
CA ASP A 128 -10.23 28.05 5.55
C ASP A 128 -9.73 27.98 4.10
N ARG A 129 -9.35 29.13 3.52
CA ARG A 129 -8.80 29.22 2.18
C ARG A 129 -7.49 28.44 2.03
N ASN A 130 -6.59 28.57 3.00
CA ASN A 130 -5.33 27.84 2.97
C ASN A 130 -5.56 26.32 3.08
N SER A 131 -6.49 25.88 3.94
CA SER A 131 -6.91 24.49 4.04
C SER A 131 -7.49 23.97 2.72
N ALA A 132 -8.43 24.71 2.12
CA ALA A 132 -9.03 24.37 0.83
C ALA A 132 -7.98 24.25 -0.29
N SER A 133 -7.06 25.22 -0.39
CA SER A 133 -5.98 25.20 -1.38
C SER A 133 -5.03 24.03 -1.18
N SER A 134 -4.60 23.77 0.05
CA SER A 134 -3.70 22.65 0.35
C SER A 134 -4.33 21.29 0.06
N VAL A 135 -5.61 21.10 0.43
CA VAL A 135 -6.33 19.85 0.15
C VAL A 135 -6.56 19.66 -1.35
N SER A 136 -6.91 20.72 -2.10
CA SER A 136 -7.02 20.65 -3.57
C SER A 136 -5.73 20.17 -4.22
N LYS A 137 -4.59 20.78 -3.85
CA LYS A 137 -3.28 20.38 -4.37
C LYS A 137 -2.91 18.94 -3.99
N ALA A 138 -3.24 18.52 -2.76
CA ALA A 138 -2.99 17.16 -2.31
C ALA A 138 -3.83 16.14 -3.09
N LEU A 139 -5.10 16.45 -3.39
CA LEU A 139 -6.00 15.63 -4.19
C LEU A 139 -5.49 15.51 -5.63
N GLU A 140 -5.16 16.63 -6.29
CA GLU A 140 -4.59 16.63 -7.64
C GLU A 140 -3.33 15.77 -7.73
N LYS A 141 -2.43 15.91 -6.74
CA LYS A 141 -1.21 15.08 -6.66
C LYS A 141 -1.53 13.60 -6.47
N SER A 142 -2.47 13.25 -5.59
CA SER A 142 -2.88 11.86 -5.35
C SER A 142 -3.46 11.22 -6.61
N ILE A 143 -4.33 11.92 -7.35
CA ILE A 143 -4.89 11.46 -8.62
C ILE A 143 -3.78 11.21 -9.65
N ALA A 144 -2.86 12.16 -9.81
CA ALA A 144 -1.75 12.02 -10.76
C ALA A 144 -0.81 10.86 -10.39
N THR A 145 -0.55 10.66 -9.09
CA THR A 145 0.23 9.55 -8.58
C THR A 145 -0.44 8.20 -8.84
N GLU A 146 -1.74 8.08 -8.57
CA GLU A 146 -2.51 6.85 -8.82
C GLU A 146 -2.44 6.45 -10.29
N ALA A 147 -2.64 7.40 -11.20
CA ALA A 147 -2.56 7.16 -12.64
C ALA A 147 -1.19 6.62 -13.07
N LYS A 148 -0.10 7.12 -12.49
CA LYS A 148 1.26 6.65 -12.79
C LYS A 148 1.50 5.22 -12.29
N ILE A 149 1.08 4.91 -11.06
CA ILE A 149 1.17 3.55 -10.50
C ILE A 149 0.37 2.58 -11.38
N GLN A 150 -0.86 2.94 -11.72
CA GLN A 150 -1.73 2.11 -12.54
C GLN A 150 -1.13 1.85 -13.93
N THR A 151 -0.54 2.88 -14.55
CA THR A 151 0.18 2.75 -15.81
C THR A 151 1.33 1.75 -15.70
N ALA A 152 2.15 1.83 -14.65
CA ALA A 152 3.26 0.88 -14.46
C ALA A 152 2.77 -0.56 -14.25
N ILE A 153 1.68 -0.74 -13.49
CA ILE A 153 1.07 -2.06 -13.25
C ILE A 153 0.50 -2.65 -14.55
N ASP A 154 -0.26 -1.88 -15.31
CA ASP A 154 -0.89 -2.37 -16.55
C ASP A 154 0.16 -2.68 -17.61
N ASP A 155 1.22 -1.87 -17.67
CA ASP A 155 2.35 -2.09 -18.56
C ASP A 155 3.15 -3.34 -18.16
N PHE A 156 3.40 -3.58 -16.87
CA PHE A 156 4.01 -4.83 -16.39
C PHE A 156 3.14 -6.04 -16.73
N LYS A 157 1.84 -5.99 -16.39
CA LYS A 157 0.88 -7.06 -16.64
C LYS A 157 0.79 -7.44 -18.13
N SER A 158 0.76 -6.45 -19.01
CA SER A 158 0.68 -6.68 -20.45
C SER A 158 2.00 -7.11 -21.09
N THR A 159 3.13 -6.75 -20.48
CA THR A 159 4.47 -7.09 -20.98
C THR A 159 4.91 -8.48 -20.52
N ASP A 160 4.78 -8.78 -19.22
CA ASP A 160 5.18 -10.05 -18.60
C ASP A 160 4.05 -10.61 -17.71
N PRO A 161 3.01 -11.19 -18.32
CA PRO A 161 1.85 -11.71 -17.58
C PRO A 161 2.23 -12.89 -16.66
N THR A 162 3.29 -13.64 -16.98
CA THR A 162 3.73 -14.79 -16.18
C THR A 162 4.24 -14.33 -14.82
N ASN A 163 5.23 -13.43 -14.81
CA ASN A 163 5.78 -12.92 -13.56
C ASN A 163 4.77 -12.04 -12.82
N PHE A 164 3.94 -11.28 -13.54
CA PHE A 164 2.83 -10.55 -12.93
C PHE A 164 1.89 -11.48 -12.16
N ASN A 165 1.50 -12.61 -12.73
CA ASN A 165 0.60 -13.56 -12.07
C ASN A 165 1.23 -14.21 -10.83
N LEU A 166 2.56 -14.41 -10.81
CA LEU A 166 3.27 -14.90 -9.63
C LEU A 166 3.25 -13.88 -8.49
N ALA A 167 3.41 -12.59 -8.80
CA ALA A 167 3.30 -11.51 -7.81
C ALA A 167 1.84 -11.29 -7.35
N ASN A 168 0.87 -11.39 -8.26
CA ASN A 168 -0.54 -11.16 -7.96
C ASN A 168 -1.15 -12.26 -7.07
N ASN A 169 -0.61 -13.48 -7.11
CA ASN A 169 -1.10 -14.62 -6.32
C ASN A 169 -0.03 -15.09 -5.33
N LEU A 170 0.62 -14.14 -4.66
CA LEU A 170 1.77 -14.44 -3.82
C LEU A 170 1.35 -15.16 -2.53
N THR A 171 2.12 -16.18 -2.19
CA THR A 171 1.95 -16.98 -0.98
C THR A 171 3.29 -17.20 -0.31
N PHE A 172 3.29 -17.39 1.01
CA PHE A 172 4.44 -17.83 1.79
C PHE A 172 4.03 -19.00 2.68
N VAL A 173 5.01 -19.76 3.17
CA VAL A 173 4.78 -20.81 4.19
C VAL A 173 5.20 -20.22 5.52
N ASP A 174 4.31 -20.22 6.52
CA ASP A 174 4.60 -19.69 7.85
C ASP A 174 5.47 -20.64 8.70
N GLY A 175 5.86 -20.20 9.91
CA GLY A 175 6.70 -20.99 10.82
C GLY A 175 6.06 -22.29 11.33
N SER A 176 4.76 -22.49 11.09
CA SER A 176 4.05 -23.74 11.37
C SER A 176 3.96 -24.69 10.17
N GLY A 177 4.45 -24.27 9.00
CA GLY A 177 4.38 -25.03 7.76
C GLY A 177 3.08 -24.82 6.96
N THR A 178 2.25 -23.85 7.33
CA THR A 178 0.97 -23.58 6.67
C THR A 178 1.15 -22.53 5.57
N VAL A 179 0.49 -22.74 4.43
CA VAL A 179 0.50 -21.78 3.32
C VAL A 179 -0.41 -20.61 3.65
N GLN A 180 0.15 -19.41 3.60
CA GLN A 180 -0.52 -18.14 3.84
C GLN A 180 -0.50 -17.30 2.56
N ASN A 181 -1.58 -16.58 2.29
CA ASN A 181 -1.60 -15.58 1.22
C ASN A 181 -0.93 -14.29 1.71
N ILE A 182 -0.29 -13.54 0.80
CA ILE A 182 0.26 -12.23 1.13
C ILE A 182 0.17 -11.25 -0.02
N ASP A 183 -0.04 -10.00 0.35
CA ASP A 183 -0.23 -8.89 -0.56
C ASP A 183 1.00 -7.99 -0.61
N ILE A 184 1.27 -7.43 -1.78
CA ILE A 184 2.30 -6.42 -2.02
C ILE A 184 1.63 -5.05 -2.21
N LYS A 185 1.83 -4.14 -1.27
CA LYS A 185 1.32 -2.77 -1.41
C LYS A 185 2.27 -1.92 -2.24
N VAL A 186 1.82 -1.41 -3.38
CA VAL A 186 2.60 -0.48 -4.21
C VAL A 186 2.27 0.96 -3.86
N ASN A 187 3.29 1.75 -3.54
CA ASN A 187 3.19 3.16 -3.17
C ASN A 187 4.04 4.01 -4.12
N ALA A 188 3.77 5.32 -4.16
CA ALA A 188 4.70 6.28 -4.72
C ALA A 188 5.45 7.02 -3.60
N GLY A 189 6.74 7.23 -3.78
CA GLY A 189 7.59 7.98 -2.86
C GLY A 189 9.02 8.03 -3.34
N GLU A 190 9.85 8.81 -2.66
CA GLU A 190 11.29 8.81 -2.92
C GLU A 190 11.86 7.45 -2.56
N ALA A 191 12.55 6.83 -3.51
CA ALA A 191 13.25 5.58 -3.29
C ALA A 191 14.74 5.84 -2.99
N SER A 192 15.39 4.85 -2.39
CA SER A 192 16.72 4.95 -1.76
C SER A 192 17.86 5.41 -2.68
N SER A 193 19.04 5.65 -2.11
CA SER A 193 20.26 6.14 -2.76
C SER A 193 20.82 5.31 -3.93
N PHE A 194 20.30 4.11 -4.18
CA PHE A 194 20.83 3.15 -5.16
C PHE A 194 19.86 2.76 -6.29
N GLY A 195 18.63 3.29 -6.31
CA GLY A 195 17.63 2.93 -7.34
C GLY A 195 16.30 3.67 -7.19
N GLY A 196 15.49 3.65 -8.25
CA GLY A 196 14.18 4.36 -8.29
C GLY A 196 13.01 3.56 -7.77
N ALA A 197 13.24 2.50 -7.00
CA ALA A 197 12.22 1.88 -6.17
C ALA A 197 12.85 1.12 -4.99
N VAL A 198 12.01 0.68 -4.04
CA VAL A 198 12.43 -0.18 -2.92
C VAL A 198 11.29 -1.08 -2.46
N THR A 199 11.59 -2.34 -2.19
CA THR A 199 10.68 -3.31 -1.56
C THR A 199 11.10 -3.58 -0.13
N LYS A 200 10.16 -3.39 0.80
CA LYS A 200 10.33 -3.66 2.22
C LYS A 200 9.40 -4.78 2.64
N THR A 201 9.96 -5.80 3.30
CA THR A 201 9.22 -6.91 3.87
C THR A 201 9.32 -6.86 5.39
N GLY A 202 8.18 -6.84 6.08
CA GLY A 202 8.12 -6.93 7.53
C GLY A 202 7.93 -8.38 7.95
N PHE A 203 8.83 -8.91 8.78
CA PHE A 203 8.74 -10.27 9.31
C PHE A 203 8.31 -10.24 10.79
N THR A 204 7.57 -11.26 11.20
CA THR A 204 7.33 -11.60 12.60
C THR A 204 8.22 -12.79 12.94
N ALA A 205 8.92 -12.73 14.06
CA ALA A 205 9.72 -13.83 14.58
C ALA A 205 9.03 -14.50 15.79
N ASN A 206 9.38 -15.75 16.04
CA ASN A 206 9.10 -16.45 17.29
C ASN A 206 10.00 -15.90 18.41
N ALA A 207 9.73 -16.29 19.66
CA ALA A 207 10.52 -15.86 20.81
C ALA A 207 11.99 -16.31 20.75
N ASP A 208 12.29 -17.37 20.01
CA ASP A 208 13.63 -17.89 19.75
C ASP A 208 14.33 -17.21 18.57
N GLY A 209 13.70 -16.22 17.94
CA GLY A 209 14.24 -15.50 16.78
C GLY A 209 14.05 -16.22 15.43
N THR A 210 13.37 -17.38 15.41
CA THR A 210 13.06 -18.08 14.16
C THR A 210 11.89 -17.42 13.43
N PHE A 211 11.80 -17.63 12.12
CA PHE A 211 10.72 -17.05 11.31
C PHE A 211 9.35 -17.58 11.76
N LYS A 212 8.40 -16.65 11.94
CA LYS A 212 7.00 -16.97 12.28
C LYS A 212 6.07 -16.68 11.12
N SER A 213 6.06 -15.45 10.61
CA SER A 213 5.18 -15.05 9.51
C SER A 213 5.68 -13.78 8.82
N ILE A 214 5.13 -13.46 7.66
CA ILE A 214 5.32 -12.16 7.02
C ILE A 214 4.13 -11.26 7.39
N ALA A 215 4.41 -10.06 7.91
CA ALA A 215 3.41 -9.09 8.33
C ALA A 215 2.95 -8.18 7.19
N PHE A 216 3.85 -7.79 6.29
CA PHE A 216 3.54 -6.98 5.11
C PHE A 216 4.66 -7.05 4.07
N ILE A 217 4.33 -6.74 2.82
CA ILE A 217 5.29 -6.38 1.78
C ILE A 217 4.85 -5.04 1.16
N ASN A 218 5.75 -4.06 1.17
CA ASN A 218 5.50 -2.73 0.60
C ASN A 218 6.56 -2.43 -0.45
N THR A 219 6.14 -2.15 -1.68
CA THR A 219 6.99 -1.61 -2.73
C THR A 219 6.72 -0.12 -2.87
N THR A 220 7.76 0.70 -2.89
CA THR A 220 7.68 2.15 -3.15
C THR A 220 8.38 2.46 -4.45
N LEU A 221 7.65 3.00 -5.41
CA LEU A 221 8.16 3.44 -6.70
C LEU A 221 8.47 4.93 -6.68
N ASP A 222 9.64 5.29 -7.18
CA ASP A 222 10.03 6.66 -7.45
C ASP A 222 9.67 7.04 -8.90
N PHE A 223 8.73 7.96 -9.01
CA PHE A 223 8.26 8.49 -10.30
C PHE A 223 8.99 9.77 -10.72
N GLY A 224 10.14 10.05 -10.11
CA GLY A 224 11.10 11.09 -10.50
C GLY A 224 11.83 10.71 -11.79
N ASP A 225 13.14 10.53 -11.71
CA ASP A 225 14.02 10.50 -12.90
C ASP A 225 14.05 9.17 -13.68
N ILE A 226 13.39 8.10 -13.19
CA ILE A 226 13.48 6.78 -13.84
C ILE A 226 12.34 6.54 -14.84
N LYS A 227 12.71 6.20 -16.08
CA LYS A 227 11.78 5.78 -17.15
C LYS A 227 12.40 4.65 -18.00
N PRO A 228 11.65 3.58 -18.33
CA PRO A 228 10.29 3.28 -17.86
C PRO A 228 10.26 2.87 -16.38
N VAL A 229 9.12 3.05 -15.70
CA VAL A 229 8.96 2.66 -14.27
C VAL A 229 8.54 1.19 -14.14
N SER A 230 8.00 0.60 -15.21
CA SER A 230 7.45 -0.76 -15.20
C SER A 230 8.52 -1.85 -15.11
N ASN A 231 9.73 -1.63 -15.65
CA ASN A 231 10.84 -2.57 -15.47
C ASN A 231 11.37 -2.54 -14.03
N VAL A 232 11.40 -1.36 -13.41
CA VAL A 232 11.68 -1.19 -11.99
C VAL A 232 10.60 -1.86 -11.16
N LEU A 233 9.33 -1.72 -11.52
CA LEU A 233 8.25 -2.44 -10.85
C LEU A 233 8.46 -3.96 -10.95
N ALA A 234 8.78 -4.49 -12.13
CA ALA A 234 9.08 -5.92 -12.30
C ALA A 234 10.25 -6.37 -11.41
N HIS A 235 11.31 -5.57 -11.31
CA HIS A 235 12.43 -5.80 -10.41
C HIS A 235 11.99 -5.94 -8.95
N GLU A 236 11.23 -4.96 -8.47
CA GLU A 236 10.74 -4.92 -7.09
C GLU A 236 9.78 -6.08 -6.78
N MET A 237 8.94 -6.47 -7.74
CA MET A 237 8.08 -7.64 -7.58
C MET A 237 8.91 -8.94 -7.48
N GLY A 238 10.09 -9.00 -8.11
CA GLY A 238 11.02 -10.10 -7.94
C GLY A 238 11.62 -10.16 -6.53
N HIS A 239 11.92 -9.02 -5.90
CA HIS A 239 12.28 -8.98 -4.48
C HIS A 239 11.15 -9.50 -3.59
N ALA A 240 9.93 -8.99 -3.80
CA ALA A 240 8.76 -9.41 -3.04
C ALA A 240 8.52 -10.92 -3.16
N TYR A 241 8.60 -11.46 -4.38
CA TYR A 241 8.45 -12.88 -4.64
C TYR A 241 9.52 -13.70 -3.91
N ASN A 242 10.80 -13.33 -4.03
CA ASN A 242 11.89 -14.07 -3.39
C ASN A 242 11.76 -14.05 -1.86
N ASN A 243 11.43 -12.90 -1.27
CA ASN A 243 11.24 -12.76 0.18
C ASN A 243 10.09 -13.64 0.68
N ALA A 244 9.00 -13.77 -0.09
CA ALA A 244 7.88 -14.62 0.28
C ALA A 244 8.15 -16.12 0.09
N LYS A 245 8.96 -16.50 -0.90
CA LYS A 245 9.31 -17.91 -1.13
C LYS A 245 10.43 -18.41 -0.22
N ASN A 246 11.27 -17.51 0.29
CA ASN A 246 12.40 -17.83 1.14
C ASN A 246 12.44 -16.96 2.42
N PRO A 247 11.36 -16.92 3.22
CA PRO A 247 11.19 -15.91 4.26
C PRO A 247 12.20 -16.03 5.41
N SER A 248 12.58 -17.24 5.80
CA SER A 248 13.60 -17.44 6.83
C SER A 248 14.97 -16.88 6.43
N GLN A 249 15.34 -17.06 5.16
CA GLN A 249 16.60 -16.53 4.63
C GLN A 249 16.52 -15.01 4.47
N ALA A 250 15.40 -14.49 3.95
CA ALA A 250 15.18 -13.05 3.82
C ALA A 250 15.15 -12.31 5.17
N MET A 251 14.68 -12.97 6.24
CA MET A 251 14.69 -12.40 7.59
C MET A 251 16.11 -12.33 8.19
N GLN A 252 17.00 -13.26 7.82
CA GLN A 252 18.39 -13.30 8.29
C GLN A 252 19.31 -12.38 7.49
N ASP A 253 18.99 -12.15 6.21
CA ASP A 253 19.79 -11.35 5.30
C ASP A 253 19.45 -9.85 5.44
N THR A 254 20.11 -9.17 6.37
CA THR A 254 19.86 -7.75 6.69
C THR A 254 20.73 -6.77 5.89
N THR A 255 21.62 -7.24 5.02
CA THR A 255 22.58 -6.38 4.33
C THR A 255 21.94 -5.74 3.09
N THR A 256 22.02 -4.42 2.95
CA THR A 256 21.54 -3.76 1.74
C THR A 256 22.53 -3.98 0.59
N HIS A 257 22.08 -4.62 -0.50
CA HIS A 257 22.93 -4.82 -1.67
C HIS A 257 22.56 -3.87 -2.82
N ASN A 258 23.57 -3.37 -3.52
CA ASN A 258 23.35 -2.70 -4.80
C ASN A 258 23.12 -3.77 -5.88
N CYS A 259 21.86 -3.96 -6.27
CA CYS A 259 21.47 -4.95 -7.29
C CYS A 259 22.02 -4.64 -8.69
N GLN A 260 22.44 -3.39 -8.96
CA GLN A 260 23.03 -3.02 -10.25
C GLN A 260 24.49 -3.46 -10.38
N ASP A 261 25.18 -3.67 -9.26
CA ASP A 261 26.57 -4.14 -9.24
C ASP A 261 26.65 -5.57 -9.77
N PRO A 262 27.43 -5.85 -10.84
CA PRO A 262 27.59 -7.18 -11.40
C PRO A 262 27.97 -8.26 -10.39
N SER A 263 28.75 -7.91 -9.35
CA SER A 263 29.18 -8.84 -8.30
C SER A 263 28.03 -9.33 -7.43
N ASN A 264 26.96 -8.52 -7.30
CA ASN A 264 25.82 -8.81 -6.43
C ASN A 264 24.65 -9.46 -7.18
N ARG A 265 24.65 -9.49 -8.51
CA ARG A 265 23.49 -9.95 -9.32
C ARG A 265 23.08 -11.39 -9.06
N ASN A 266 24.00 -12.25 -8.63
CA ASN A 266 23.70 -13.65 -8.31
C ASN A 266 23.48 -13.89 -6.81
N SER A 267 23.44 -12.83 -5.99
CA SER A 267 23.12 -12.95 -4.57
C SER A 267 21.67 -13.36 -4.35
N PHE A 268 21.37 -13.87 -3.16
CA PHE A 268 20.02 -14.16 -2.73
C PHE A 268 19.10 -12.94 -2.88
N GLN A 269 19.57 -11.76 -2.49
CA GLN A 269 18.76 -10.54 -2.54
C GLN A 269 18.48 -10.07 -3.97
N SER A 270 19.44 -10.18 -4.89
CA SER A 270 19.34 -9.54 -6.20
C SER A 270 18.91 -10.47 -7.33
N LYS A 271 19.16 -11.78 -7.24
CA LYS A 271 19.01 -12.68 -8.40
C LYS A 271 17.61 -12.67 -9.00
N THR A 272 16.58 -12.94 -8.20
CA THR A 272 15.21 -13.00 -8.69
C THR A 272 14.73 -11.66 -9.23
N ALA A 273 15.09 -10.56 -8.57
CA ALA A 273 14.76 -9.21 -8.99
C ALA A 273 15.37 -8.87 -10.37
N MET A 274 16.65 -9.20 -10.56
CA MET A 274 17.34 -9.04 -11.84
C MET A 274 16.73 -9.93 -12.94
N ASP A 275 16.47 -11.21 -12.65
CA ASP A 275 15.87 -12.13 -13.61
C ASP A 275 14.49 -11.64 -14.10
N TRP A 276 13.69 -11.07 -13.19
CA TRP A 276 12.35 -10.53 -13.51
C TRP A 276 12.44 -9.25 -14.33
N GLN A 277 13.36 -8.34 -13.98
CA GLN A 277 13.62 -7.14 -14.75
C GLN A 277 14.09 -7.48 -16.17
N GLU A 278 15.05 -8.41 -16.31
CA GLU A 278 15.57 -8.84 -17.61
C GLU A 278 14.50 -9.55 -18.45
N SER A 279 13.62 -10.33 -17.82
CA SER A 279 12.46 -10.94 -18.48
C SER A 279 11.53 -9.85 -19.06
N TYR A 280 11.18 -8.86 -18.25
CA TYR A 280 10.36 -7.73 -18.67
C TYR A 280 11.02 -6.98 -19.84
N ASP A 281 12.29 -6.59 -19.71
CA ASP A 281 13.00 -5.80 -20.72
C ASP A 281 13.09 -6.55 -22.06
N ARG A 282 13.37 -7.86 -22.01
CA ARG A 282 13.38 -8.73 -23.20
C ARG A 282 12.01 -8.80 -23.86
N LEU A 283 10.94 -9.00 -23.10
CA LEU A 283 9.58 -9.09 -23.63
C LEU A 283 9.13 -7.74 -24.22
N LYS A 284 9.49 -6.64 -23.56
CA LYS A 284 9.19 -5.29 -24.06
C LYS A 284 9.86 -5.01 -25.40
N ALA A 285 11.12 -5.39 -25.55
CA ALA A 285 11.86 -5.25 -26.80
C ALA A 285 11.30 -6.08 -27.96
N LEU A 286 10.57 -7.17 -27.68
CA LEU A 286 9.88 -7.97 -28.69
C LEU A 286 8.56 -7.32 -29.13
N GLN A 287 7.88 -6.61 -28.24
CA GLN A 287 6.63 -5.91 -28.54
C GLN A 287 6.85 -4.66 -29.40
N THR A 288 7.98 -3.97 -29.25
CA THR A 288 8.30 -2.73 -30.00
C THR A 288 8.81 -2.97 -31.42
N LYS A 289 9.11 -4.23 -31.79
CA LYS A 289 9.56 -4.62 -33.14
C LYS A 289 8.42 -5.03 -34.08
N LYS A 290 7.18 -5.04 -33.60
CA LYS A 290 5.96 -5.30 -34.39
C LYS A 290 5.25 -3.99 -34.69
#